data_AF-X6ENN2-F1
#
_entry.id   AF-X6ENN2-F1
#
_cell.length_a   1.000
_cell.length_b   1.000
_cell.length_c   1.000
_cell.angle_alpha   90.00
_cell.angle_beta   90.00
_cell.angle_gamma   90.00
#
_symmetry.space_group_name_H-M   'P 1'
#
loop_
_entity.id
_entity.type
_entity.pdbx_description
1 polymer ?
#
loop_
_entity_poly.entity_id
_entity_poly.type
_entity_poly.pdbx_seq_one_letter_code
_entity_poly.pdbx_strand_id
1 'polypeptide(L)'
;MRHLIKLFFLPALLSACSGSGDWRADAIAGAEGKMRGLISDASATFSHVQLTGDSSTGQTCGVITAKVGAFTKEARFIVYIDNTAGPFVEPGMGQSMSRADFDWAWRNDCLNEGYKS
;
A
#
# COMPACT_ATOMS: atom_id res chain seq x y z
N MET A 1 6.56 -18.96 57.39
CA MET A 1 6.65 -19.88 56.23
C MET A 1 5.25 -20.17 55.70
N ARG A 2 4.88 -19.61 54.54
CA ARG A 2 4.12 -20.27 53.47
C ARG A 2 3.85 -19.26 52.33
N HIS A 3 4.09 -19.76 51.14
CA HIS A 3 4.17 -19.10 49.84
C HIS A 3 2.80 -18.76 49.24
N LEU A 4 2.87 -18.23 48.01
CA LEU A 4 1.88 -18.24 46.92
C LEU A 4 0.95 -17.01 46.88
N ILE A 5 0.79 -16.25 45.79
CA ILE A 5 1.24 -16.32 44.39
C ILE A 5 1.23 -14.87 43.88
N LYS A 6 2.31 -14.43 43.21
CA LYS A 6 2.30 -13.21 42.40
C LYS A 6 1.42 -13.46 41.18
N LEU A 7 0.25 -12.83 41.12
CA LEU A 7 -0.56 -12.76 39.90
C LEU A 7 0.19 -11.88 38.89
N PHE A 8 0.98 -12.50 38.02
CA PHE A 8 1.43 -11.87 36.80
C PHE A 8 0.21 -11.69 35.89
N PHE A 9 -0.31 -10.47 35.83
CA PHE A 9 -1.16 -10.04 34.74
C PHE A 9 -0.27 -9.96 33.48
N LEU A 10 -0.21 -11.06 32.72
CA LEU A 10 0.14 -11.01 31.32
C LEU A 10 -1.08 -10.51 30.55
N PRO A 11 -1.05 -9.32 29.93
CA PRO A 11 -1.95 -9.06 28.83
C PRO A 11 -1.45 -9.89 27.64
N ALA A 12 -2.05 -11.07 27.46
CA ALA A 12 -2.07 -11.75 26.17
C ALA A 12 -2.84 -10.85 25.21
N LEU A 13 -2.15 -9.89 24.60
CA LEU A 13 -2.71 -9.09 23.51
C LEU A 13 -2.73 -9.96 22.26
N LEU A 14 -3.89 -10.59 22.10
CA LEU A 14 -4.64 -10.71 20.85
C LEU A 14 -3.87 -11.34 19.69
N SER A 15 -4.07 -12.65 19.60
CA SER A 15 -4.13 -13.41 18.36
C SER A 15 -4.91 -12.64 17.29
N ALA A 16 -4.21 -11.95 16.38
CA ALA A 16 -4.79 -11.46 15.14
C ALA A 16 -4.97 -12.63 14.17
N CYS A 17 -5.90 -13.52 14.49
CA CYS A 17 -6.52 -14.42 13.53
C CYS A 17 -7.88 -13.83 13.17
N SER A 18 -7.92 -13.09 12.06
CA SER A 18 -9.17 -12.73 11.37
C SER A 18 -8.93 -12.88 9.88
N GLY A 19 -8.65 -14.12 9.49
CA GLY A 19 -8.80 -14.56 8.10
C GLY A 19 -10.28 -14.62 7.76
N SER A 20 -10.83 -13.50 7.31
CA SER A 20 -11.95 -13.31 6.38
C SER A 20 -12.62 -11.97 6.67
N GLY A 21 -12.71 -11.10 5.67
CA GLY A 21 -13.59 -9.94 5.76
C GLY A 21 -13.64 -9.15 4.48
N ASP A 22 -12.53 -8.47 4.15
CA ASP A 22 -12.50 -7.60 2.98
C ASP A 22 -11.11 -7.56 2.37
N TRP A 23 -10.87 -8.44 1.40
CA TRP A 23 -9.63 -8.47 0.62
C TRP A 23 -9.30 -7.11 0.00
N ARG A 24 -10.29 -6.22 -0.19
CA ARG A 24 -10.09 -4.88 -0.71
C ARG A 24 -9.34 -4.00 0.29
N ALA A 25 -9.76 -4.03 1.56
CA ALA A 25 -9.10 -3.30 2.63
C ALA A 25 -7.66 -3.80 2.83
N ASP A 26 -7.46 -5.12 2.79
CA ASP A 26 -6.13 -5.73 2.89
C ASP A 26 -5.25 -5.37 1.68
N ALA A 27 -5.82 -5.37 0.46
CA ALA A 27 -5.10 -4.98 -0.75
C ALA A 27 -4.65 -3.53 -0.71
N ILE A 28 -5.53 -2.61 -0.28
CA ILE A 28 -5.20 -1.18 -0.12
C ILE A 28 -4.12 -0.99 0.95
N ALA A 29 -4.31 -1.56 2.14
CA ALA A 29 -3.34 -1.42 3.23
C ALA A 29 -1.97 -2.02 2.84
N GLY A 30 -1.97 -3.17 2.16
CA GLY A 30 -0.78 -3.80 1.62
C GLY A 30 -0.10 -2.94 0.56
N ALA A 31 -0.86 -2.30 -0.33
CA ALA A 31 -0.33 -1.39 -1.34
C ALA A 31 0.34 -0.17 -0.72
N GLU A 32 -0.31 0.50 0.24
CA GLU A 32 0.29 1.63 0.94
C GLU A 32 1.56 1.22 1.69
N GLY A 33 1.55 0.05 2.34
CA GLY A 33 2.73 -0.49 3.04
C GLY A 33 3.91 -0.70 2.11
N LYS A 34 3.68 -1.33 0.95
CA LYS A 34 4.71 -1.51 -0.09
C LYS A 34 5.24 -0.18 -0.59
N MET A 35 4.36 0.79 -0.82
CA MET A 35 4.75 2.11 -1.28
C MET A 35 5.63 2.83 -0.26
N ARG A 36 5.24 2.89 1.02
CA ARG A 36 6.07 3.44 2.11
C ARG A 36 7.45 2.79 2.16
N GLY A 37 7.51 1.47 1.96
CA GLY A 37 8.77 0.72 1.87
C GLY A 37 9.62 1.12 0.67
N LEU A 38 9.03 1.17 -0.53
CA LEU A 38 9.70 1.56 -1.77
C LEU A 38 10.36 2.94 -1.66
N ILE A 39 9.62 3.92 -1.14
CA ILE A 39 10.09 5.31 -1.09
C ILE A 39 10.89 5.65 0.19
N SER A 40 10.99 4.70 1.12
CA SER A 40 11.67 4.87 2.42
C SER A 40 11.15 6.05 3.26
N ASP A 41 9.85 6.35 3.18
CA ASP A 41 9.17 7.36 3.98
C ASP A 41 7.95 6.75 4.69
N ALA A 42 8.11 6.45 5.97
CA ALA A 42 7.03 5.90 6.80
C ALA A 42 5.90 6.92 7.04
N SER A 43 6.15 8.22 6.85
CA SER A 43 5.17 9.30 7.02
C SER A 43 4.38 9.62 5.76
N ALA A 44 4.60 8.89 4.67
CA ALA A 44 3.89 9.09 3.42
C ALA A 44 2.38 8.94 3.60
N THR A 45 1.64 9.88 3.00
CA THR A 45 0.19 9.92 3.00
C THR A 45 -0.36 9.53 1.64
N PHE A 46 -1.54 8.93 1.64
CA PHE A 46 -2.19 8.41 0.45
C PHE A 46 -3.54 9.09 0.28
N SER A 47 -3.85 9.48 -0.94
CA SER A 47 -5.11 10.11 -1.31
C SER A 47 -5.61 9.48 -2.59
N HIS A 48 -6.91 9.66 -2.86
CA HIS A 48 -7.51 9.20 -4.11
C HIS A 48 -7.37 7.68 -4.35
N VAL A 49 -7.18 6.90 -3.29
CA VAL A 49 -6.90 5.46 -3.39
C VAL A 49 -8.15 4.70 -3.81
N GLN A 50 -8.04 3.94 -4.89
CA GLN A 50 -9.10 3.07 -5.38
C GLN A 50 -8.51 1.73 -5.81
N LEU A 51 -9.30 0.69 -5.57
CA LEU A 51 -9.02 -0.64 -6.07
C LEU A 51 -9.75 -0.83 -7.39
N THR A 52 -9.03 -1.25 -8.42
CA THR A 52 -9.60 -1.62 -9.72
C THR A 52 -9.42 -3.13 -9.94
N GLY A 53 -10.32 -3.75 -10.73
CA GLY A 53 -10.32 -5.19 -10.98
C GLY A 53 -10.84 -6.06 -9.81
N ASP A 54 -10.26 -7.25 -9.64
CA ASP A 54 -10.66 -8.27 -8.66
C ASP A 54 -9.51 -8.74 -7.73
N SER A 55 -9.78 -9.70 -6.86
CA SER A 55 -8.82 -10.19 -5.84
C SER A 55 -7.62 -10.94 -6.40
N SER A 56 -7.62 -11.27 -7.69
CA SER A 56 -6.58 -12.05 -8.35
C SER A 56 -5.76 -11.24 -9.33
N THR A 57 -6.36 -10.33 -10.08
CA THR A 57 -5.68 -9.54 -11.12
C THR A 57 -5.84 -8.04 -10.97
N GLY A 58 -6.44 -7.58 -9.87
CA GLY A 58 -6.66 -6.16 -9.62
C GLY A 58 -5.40 -5.41 -9.19
N GLN A 59 -5.56 -4.10 -9.04
CA GLN A 59 -4.52 -3.19 -8.60
C GLN A 59 -5.09 -2.09 -7.72
N THR A 60 -4.25 -1.61 -6.81
CA THR A 60 -4.50 -0.39 -6.06
C THR A 60 -3.82 0.76 -6.79
N CYS A 61 -4.61 1.75 -7.18
CA CYS A 61 -4.15 2.98 -7.80
C CYS A 61 -4.45 4.15 -6.88
N GLY A 62 -3.64 5.20 -6.93
CA GLY A 62 -3.88 6.39 -6.12
C GLY A 62 -2.77 7.41 -6.24
N VAL A 63 -2.79 8.36 -5.32
CA VAL A 63 -1.79 9.41 -5.18
C VAL A 63 -1.07 9.23 -3.85
N ILE A 64 0.26 9.37 -3.89
CA ILE A 64 1.14 9.35 -2.73
C ILE A 64 1.81 10.72 -2.58
N THR A 65 1.77 11.26 -1.37
CA THR A 65 2.54 12.44 -0.97
C THR A 65 3.62 12.02 0.02
N ALA A 66 4.88 12.32 -0.28
CA ALA A 66 5.99 11.89 0.56
C ALA A 66 7.24 12.75 0.41
N LYS A 67 8.17 12.60 1.36
CA LYS A 67 9.46 13.28 1.36
C LYS A 67 10.47 12.57 0.47
N VAL A 68 11.08 13.33 -0.43
CA VAL A 68 12.19 12.90 -1.29
C VAL A 68 13.33 13.89 -1.10
N GLY A 69 14.32 13.49 -0.28
CA GLY A 69 15.35 14.42 0.19
C GLY A 69 14.74 15.51 1.06
N ALA A 70 14.98 16.78 0.71
CA ALA A 70 14.43 17.94 1.42
C ALA A 70 13.02 18.35 0.95
N PHE A 71 12.49 17.74 -0.10
CA PHE A 71 11.25 18.18 -0.73
C PHE A 71 10.10 17.22 -0.41
N THR A 72 8.90 17.76 -0.26
CA THR A 72 7.67 16.96 -0.31
C THR A 72 7.20 16.92 -1.76
N LYS A 73 6.94 15.73 -2.28
CA LYS A 73 6.45 15.51 -3.64
C LYS A 73 5.15 14.73 -3.60
N GLU A 74 4.38 14.89 -4.66
CA GLU A 74 3.17 14.14 -4.93
C GLU A 74 3.37 13.37 -6.25
N ALA A 75 2.92 12.12 -6.27
CA ALA A 75 3.01 11.24 -7.43
C ALA A 75 1.84 10.26 -7.46
N ARG A 76 1.51 9.78 -8.66
CA ARG A 76 0.64 8.62 -8.82
C ARG A 76 1.38 7.32 -8.49
N PHE A 77 0.66 6.32 -8.02
CA PHE A 77 1.20 4.98 -7.79
C PHE A 77 0.26 3.88 -8.29
N ILE A 78 0.85 2.73 -8.60
CA ILE A 78 0.16 1.51 -9.01
C ILE A 78 0.78 0.34 -8.25
N VAL A 79 -0.06 -0.46 -7.59
CA VAL A 79 0.36 -1.70 -6.94
C VAL A 79 -0.57 -2.82 -7.35
N TYR A 80 -0.04 -3.82 -8.06
CA TYR A 80 -0.78 -5.03 -8.41
C TYR A 80 -0.96 -5.94 -7.19
N ILE A 81 -2.14 -6.53 -7.08
CA ILE A 81 -2.52 -7.41 -5.96
C ILE A 81 -1.79 -8.74 -6.04
N ASP A 82 -1.56 -9.24 -7.25
CA ASP A 82 -0.88 -10.51 -7.53
C ASP A 82 0.62 -10.50 -7.20
N ASN A 83 1.21 -9.32 -6.95
CA ASN A 83 2.64 -9.12 -6.71
C ASN A 83 3.55 -9.58 -7.85
N THR A 84 3.03 -9.73 -9.07
CA THR A 84 3.86 -10.14 -10.23
C THR A 84 4.73 -8.99 -10.74
N ALA A 85 4.33 -7.75 -10.44
CA ALA A 85 5.05 -6.53 -10.80
C ALA A 85 4.91 -5.43 -9.73
N GLY A 86 5.80 -4.44 -9.78
CA GLY A 86 5.77 -3.27 -8.90
C GLY A 86 6.15 -3.58 -7.45
N PRO A 87 5.91 -2.65 -6.49
CA PRO A 87 5.12 -1.42 -6.61
C PRO A 87 5.73 -0.38 -7.57
N PHE A 88 4.88 0.41 -8.22
CA PHE A 88 5.31 1.48 -9.13
C PHE A 88 4.81 2.83 -8.66
N VAL A 89 5.70 3.83 -8.73
CA VAL A 89 5.41 5.24 -8.45
C VAL A 89 5.80 6.06 -9.67
N GLU A 90 5.17 7.19 -9.92
CA GLU A 90 5.55 8.12 -10.99
C GLU A 90 7.02 8.59 -10.89
N PRO A 91 7.68 8.95 -12.02
CA PRO A 91 9.08 9.37 -12.00
C PRO A 91 9.38 10.52 -11.06
N GLY A 92 10.46 10.38 -10.30
CA GLY A 92 10.94 11.40 -9.37
C GLY A 92 10.75 11.07 -7.88
N MET A 93 10.22 9.89 -7.54
CA MET A 93 10.05 9.43 -6.14
C MET A 93 10.63 8.03 -5.82
N GLY A 94 11.40 7.40 -6.73
CA GLY A 94 12.10 6.13 -6.43
C GLY A 94 11.93 5.02 -7.47
N GLN A 95 12.02 5.35 -8.76
CA GLN A 95 11.43 4.53 -9.83
C GLN A 95 12.19 3.32 -10.35
N SER A 96 11.43 2.38 -10.90
CA SER A 96 11.90 1.23 -11.70
C SER A 96 11.46 1.25 -13.19
N MET A 97 10.60 2.19 -13.61
CA MET A 97 10.06 2.27 -14.98
C MET A 97 10.19 3.68 -15.57
N SER A 98 10.07 3.84 -16.89
CA SER A 98 10.09 5.16 -17.51
C SER A 98 8.79 5.93 -17.28
N ARG A 99 8.78 7.24 -17.57
CA ARG A 99 7.56 8.06 -17.55
C ARG A 99 6.49 7.51 -18.50
N ALA A 100 6.90 7.16 -19.73
CA ALA A 100 5.99 6.71 -20.76
C ALA A 100 5.34 5.37 -20.39
N ASP A 101 6.12 4.46 -19.81
CA ASP A 101 5.61 3.16 -19.35
C ASP A 101 4.63 3.33 -18.19
N PHE A 102 4.95 4.22 -17.23
CA PHE A 102 4.04 4.54 -16.13
C PHE A 102 2.73 5.15 -16.63
N ASP A 103 2.79 6.11 -17.56
CA ASP A 103 1.60 6.76 -18.10
C ASP A 103 0.74 5.79 -18.92
N TRP A 104 1.35 4.82 -19.61
CA TRP A 104 0.64 3.74 -20.28
C TRP A 104 -0.06 2.83 -19.28
N ALA A 105 0.65 2.35 -18.25
CA ALA A 105 0.09 1.48 -17.20
C ALA A 105 -1.03 2.19 -16.43
N TRP A 106 -0.86 3.48 -16.11
CA TRP A 106 -1.90 4.27 -15.45
C TRP A 106 -3.18 4.34 -16.29
N ARG A 107 -3.06 4.57 -17.60
CA ARG A 107 -4.23 4.61 -18.48
C ARG A 107 -4.90 3.24 -18.57
N ASN A 108 -4.12 2.18 -18.76
CA ASN A 108 -4.68 0.86 -19.02
C ASN A 108 -5.16 0.15 -17.76
N ASP A 109 -4.41 0.23 -16.66
CA ASP A 109 -4.65 -0.59 -15.47
C ASP A 109 -5.39 0.19 -14.38
N CYS A 110 -5.35 1.52 -14.40
CA CYS A 110 -6.14 2.33 -13.48
C CYS A 110 -7.38 2.90 -14.17
N LEU A 111 -7.21 3.77 -15.17
CA LEU A 111 -8.33 4.54 -15.72
C LEU A 111 -9.35 3.64 -16.47
N ASN A 112 -8.87 2.77 -17.37
CA ASN A 112 -9.77 1.88 -18.12
C ASN A 112 -10.47 0.86 -17.21
N GLU A 113 -9.81 0.45 -16.13
CA GLU A 113 -10.35 -0.48 -15.13
C GLU A 113 -11.25 0.21 -14.08
N GLY A 114 -11.53 1.51 -14.25
CA GLY A 114 -12.57 2.20 -13.50
C GLY A 114 -12.09 3.13 -12.38
N TYR A 115 -10.79 3.45 -12.33
CA TYR A 115 -10.28 4.52 -11.47
C TYR A 115 -10.84 5.89 -11.91
N LYS A 116 -11.42 6.65 -10.98
CA LYS A 116 -12.13 7.92 -11.27
C LYS A 116 -11.81 9.07 -10.32
N SER A 117 -10.82 8.90 -9.45
CA SER A 117 -10.57 9.78 -8.32
C SER A 117 -10.35 11.25 -8.69
#